data_AF-A0A2H1FND0-F1
#
_entry.id   AF-A0A2H1FND0-F1
#
_cell.length_a   1.000
_cell.length_b   1.000
_cell.length_c   1.000
_cell.angle_alpha   90.00
_cell.angle_beta   90.00
_cell.angle_gamma   90.00
#
_symmetry.space_group_name_H-M   'P 1'
#
loop_
_entity.id
_entity.type
_entity.pdbx_description
1 polymer ?
#
loop_
_entity_poly.entity_id
_entity_poly.type
_entity_poly.pdbx_seq_one_letter_code
_entity_poly.pdbx_strand_id
1 'polypeptide(L)'
;MASSAHSYVDPEKPAPYAGSTEKDARSKDFSHDPELLAGELQDFEELEVFRKDGEVDFRTVSWPRATVIFLKIIFATGVLSIPTAMVSLGAVGGALIVIAWGVMNTYTAVIQGDFRNKHAGCHSIADMAMQVGGVWVREIVGFLFVIAYVLCTGSGIVGVTVGLNALSHHAACTVWWGLIATIVVALAASVRKFQQIGWLTWAGFLSIFAAVMIVTIAVTFRDRPAAAPITGDYDLGYYVVPSGVSFAAGVVASSNIFVSSAATSAFLPVISEMRNPREYRKALYVCMGLVTAAYLSVSLVVYRWCGKWVASPSLGSAGQTVKMIAYGIGLIGLVVSACIYLHVAAKYLFVRILRNSRHLQKNTITHWSTWLGLTFGLAFLSFILAEAIPIFNYLLALTGSLCFAPIAIALPGWLWLHDHMHFRKGSSGQQMAFWFHAAFIPLGAFFFVAGTYGVVQEIIAAYADGQIGSAFSCADNSGST
;
A
#
# COMPACT_ATOMS: atom_id res chain seq x y z
N MET A 1 41.69 -9.93 79.41
CA MET A 1 42.34 -10.07 78.09
C MET A 1 41.62 -9.07 77.18
N ALA A 2 42.11 -7.83 77.04
CA ALA A 2 42.97 -7.35 75.93
C ALA A 2 42.37 -7.72 74.56
N SER A 3 42.06 -6.85 73.60
CA SER A 3 42.64 -5.55 73.20
C SER A 3 41.65 -4.79 72.29
N SER A 4 41.82 -3.46 72.23
CA SER A 4 41.21 -2.53 71.26
C SER A 4 41.78 -2.68 69.84
N ALA A 5 41.05 -2.18 68.82
CA ALA A 5 41.51 -1.13 67.88
C ALA A 5 40.64 -0.98 66.60
N HIS A 6 40.24 0.28 66.35
CA HIS A 6 40.17 1.04 65.07
C HIS A 6 39.31 0.63 63.86
N SER A 7 38.25 1.43 63.66
CA SER A 7 37.83 2.22 62.48
C SER A 7 38.29 1.85 61.05
N TYR A 8 37.31 1.71 60.14
CA TYR A 8 37.40 2.22 58.77
C TYR A 8 36.01 2.70 58.30
N VAL A 9 35.93 3.92 57.78
CA VAL A 9 34.77 4.55 57.15
C VAL A 9 35.00 4.50 55.65
N ASP A 10 34.02 4.04 54.88
CA ASP A 10 33.99 4.21 53.42
C ASP A 10 32.63 4.86 53.04
N PRO A 11 32.63 5.98 52.28
CA PRO A 11 31.45 6.79 52.00
C PRO A 11 30.71 6.32 50.73
N GLU A 12 29.57 6.96 50.45
CA GLU A 12 28.76 6.81 49.23
C GLU A 12 27.67 5.71 49.20
N LYS A 13 26.59 5.96 49.95
CA LYS A 13 25.22 5.62 49.51
C LYS A 13 24.26 6.74 49.93
N PRO A 14 23.56 7.43 49.02
CA PRO A 14 22.43 8.24 49.42
C PRO A 14 21.23 7.33 49.74
N ALA A 15 20.69 7.48 50.94
CA ALA A 15 19.43 6.90 51.39
C ALA A 15 18.22 7.57 50.70
N PRO A 16 17.04 6.91 50.66
CA PRO A 16 15.89 7.36 49.87
C PRO A 16 15.15 8.50 50.57
N TYR A 17 14.87 9.59 49.84
CA TYR A 17 14.04 10.68 50.36
C TYR A 17 12.57 10.27 50.37
N ALA A 18 12.01 10.24 51.58
CA ALA A 18 10.58 10.19 51.84
C ALA A 18 9.97 11.59 51.74
N GLY A 19 8.83 11.68 51.05
CA GLY A 19 7.69 12.55 51.36
C GLY A 19 7.82 14.07 51.20
N SER A 20 7.20 14.61 50.15
CA SER A 20 6.59 15.95 50.21
C SER A 20 5.25 15.99 49.46
N THR A 21 4.20 16.02 50.26
CA THR A 21 2.89 16.66 50.13
C THR A 21 2.44 17.28 48.80
N GLU A 22 1.23 16.89 48.42
CA GLU A 22 0.21 17.63 47.64
C GLU A 22 0.25 19.15 47.91
N LYS A 23 0.74 19.92 46.92
CA LYS A 23 0.32 21.27 46.47
C LYS A 23 1.48 21.94 45.72
N ASP A 24 1.61 21.64 44.43
CA ASP A 24 2.14 22.59 43.45
C ASP A 24 1.81 22.12 42.02
N ALA A 25 0.51 22.16 41.70
CA ALA A 25 0.04 22.15 40.32
C ALA A 25 0.10 23.59 39.80
N ARG A 26 1.28 24.01 39.30
CA ARG A 26 1.44 25.26 38.55
C ARG A 26 2.33 25.01 37.34
N SER A 27 1.74 25.22 36.17
CA SER A 27 2.32 25.37 34.82
C SER A 27 3.82 25.06 34.69
N LYS A 28 4.18 23.86 34.20
CA LYS A 28 5.45 23.67 33.51
C LYS A 28 5.28 24.09 32.06
N ASP A 29 5.78 25.29 31.79
CA ASP A 29 6.09 25.80 30.47
C ASP A 29 7.05 24.81 29.78
N PHE A 30 6.76 24.40 28.54
CA PHE A 30 7.66 23.56 27.74
C PHE A 30 8.83 24.42 27.25
N SER A 31 9.78 24.71 28.14
CA SER A 31 11.05 25.30 27.76
C SER A 31 11.86 24.30 26.92
N HIS A 32 12.26 24.73 25.72
CA HIS A 32 13.24 24.08 24.85
C HIS A 32 14.56 23.87 25.59
N ASP A 33 14.75 22.70 26.19
CA ASP A 33 16.04 22.28 26.72
C ASP A 33 16.72 21.32 25.72
N PRO A 34 17.79 21.75 25.02
CA PRO A 34 18.47 20.94 24.00
C PRO A 34 19.02 19.61 24.52
N GLU A 35 19.36 19.53 25.81
CA GLU A 35 19.90 18.30 26.42
C GLU A 35 18.81 17.25 26.67
N LEU A 36 17.59 17.69 27.00
CA LEU A 36 16.43 16.81 27.17
C LEU A 36 15.96 16.25 25.82
N LEU A 37 15.98 17.10 24.79
CA LEU A 37 15.79 16.70 23.39
C LEU A 37 16.87 15.74 22.89
N ALA A 38 18.13 15.93 23.31
CA ALA A 38 19.24 15.05 22.96
C ALA A 38 19.15 13.68 23.66
N GLY A 39 18.71 13.65 24.92
CA GLY A 39 18.45 12.41 25.66
C GLY A 39 17.30 11.60 25.06
N GLU A 40 16.16 12.24 24.74
CA GLU A 40 15.06 11.59 24.02
C GLU A 40 15.47 11.09 22.63
N LEU A 41 16.39 11.81 21.94
CA LEU A 41 16.95 11.39 20.66
C LEU A 41 17.84 10.13 20.80
N GLN A 42 18.61 10.01 21.88
CA GLN A 42 19.49 8.88 22.14
C GLN A 42 18.69 7.61 22.46
N ASP A 43 17.68 7.72 23.33
CA ASP A 43 16.79 6.60 23.68
C ASP A 43 15.96 6.12 22.47
N PHE A 44 15.56 7.04 21.58
CA PHE A 44 14.88 6.68 20.33
C PHE A 44 15.84 6.00 19.33
N GLU A 45 17.12 6.37 19.31
CA GLU A 45 18.14 5.76 18.45
C GLU A 45 18.52 4.34 18.91
N GLU A 46 18.49 4.01 20.20
CA GLU A 46 18.82 2.68 20.72
C GLU A 46 17.80 1.59 20.35
N LEU A 47 16.53 1.98 20.19
CA LEU A 47 15.38 1.10 19.90
C LEU A 47 15.08 0.94 18.40
N GLU A 48 15.86 1.59 17.53
CA GLU A 48 15.76 1.47 16.09
C GLU A 48 16.48 0.21 15.57
N VAL A 49 15.85 -0.51 14.63
CA VAL A 49 16.40 -1.77 14.06
C VAL A 49 17.72 -1.55 13.31
N PHE A 50 17.95 -0.31 12.84
CA PHE A 50 19.13 0.09 12.10
C PHE A 50 19.87 1.22 12.83
N ARG A 51 20.99 0.86 13.48
CA ARG A 51 21.86 1.78 14.23
C ARG A 51 22.86 2.48 13.30
N LYS A 52 23.27 3.71 13.64
CA LYS A 52 24.37 4.42 12.95
C LYS A 52 25.74 3.80 13.26
N ASP A 53 25.88 3.15 14.40
CA ASP A 53 27.17 2.64 14.93
C ASP A 53 27.44 1.16 14.57
N GLY A 54 26.71 0.60 13.61
CA GLY A 54 27.00 -0.74 13.08
C GLY A 54 28.09 -0.73 12.01
N GLU A 55 28.73 -1.87 11.74
CA GLU A 55 29.73 -2.03 10.65
C GLU A 55 29.21 -1.65 9.25
N VAL A 56 27.89 -1.52 9.08
CA VAL A 56 27.22 -1.11 7.84
C VAL A 56 26.16 -0.05 8.15
N ASP A 57 26.27 1.13 7.55
CA ASP A 57 25.24 2.17 7.61
C ASP A 57 24.04 1.79 6.73
N PHE A 58 22.90 1.53 7.36
CA PHE A 58 21.64 1.21 6.68
C PHE A 58 20.78 2.47 6.40
N ARG A 59 21.05 3.62 7.05
CA ARG A 59 20.27 4.86 6.90
C ARG A 59 20.76 5.70 5.74
N THR A 60 20.74 5.13 4.54
CA THR A 60 21.37 5.74 3.35
C THR A 60 20.40 6.51 2.46
N VAL A 61 19.09 6.46 2.72
CA VAL A 61 18.05 6.99 1.83
C VAL A 61 17.81 8.48 2.11
N SER A 62 17.95 9.35 1.09
CA SER A 62 17.58 10.76 1.17
C SER A 62 16.08 10.96 0.87
N TRP A 63 15.49 12.07 1.32
CA TRP A 63 14.06 12.33 1.05
C TRP A 63 13.68 12.29 -0.44
N PRO A 64 14.49 12.76 -1.43
CA PRO A 64 14.12 12.64 -2.84
C PRO A 64 14.13 11.18 -3.32
N ARG A 65 15.07 10.36 -2.82
CA ARG A 65 15.10 8.93 -3.13
C ARG A 65 13.90 8.21 -2.51
N ALA A 66 13.50 8.59 -1.30
CA ALA A 66 12.29 8.08 -0.66
C ALA A 66 11.04 8.45 -1.49
N THR A 67 10.95 9.66 -2.06
CA THR A 67 9.84 10.07 -2.94
C THR A 67 9.68 9.09 -4.11
N VAL A 68 10.78 8.69 -4.76
CA VAL A 68 10.74 7.77 -5.90
C VAL A 68 10.31 6.37 -5.48
N ILE A 69 10.78 5.90 -4.32
CA ILE A 69 10.37 4.60 -3.77
C ILE A 69 8.87 4.64 -3.45
N PHE A 70 8.38 5.70 -2.82
CA PHE A 70 6.94 5.90 -2.55
C PHE A 70 6.13 5.95 -3.85
N LEU A 71 6.61 6.68 -4.86
CA LEU A 71 5.99 6.75 -6.18
C LEU A 71 5.88 5.36 -6.78
N LYS A 72 6.92 4.51 -6.70
CA LYS A 72 6.81 3.16 -7.26
C LYS A 72 5.86 2.26 -6.47
N ILE A 73 5.81 2.39 -5.15
CA ILE A 73 4.90 1.62 -4.28
C ILE A 73 3.44 1.94 -4.62
N ILE A 74 3.13 3.23 -4.82
CA ILE A 74 1.77 3.72 -5.05
C ILE A 74 1.39 3.70 -6.54
N PHE A 75 2.21 4.30 -7.40
CA PHE A 75 2.02 4.35 -8.86
C PHE A 75 2.37 3.00 -9.50
N ALA A 76 1.50 2.04 -9.25
CA ALA A 76 1.62 0.65 -9.65
C ALA A 76 0.38 0.22 -10.44
N THR A 77 -0.35 -0.78 -9.96
CA THR A 77 -1.53 -1.33 -10.63
C THR A 77 -2.78 -0.45 -10.51
N GLY A 78 -2.88 0.37 -9.44
CA GLY A 78 -4.07 1.19 -9.16
C GLY A 78 -4.47 2.17 -10.27
N VAL A 79 -3.51 2.85 -10.91
CA VAL A 79 -3.80 3.79 -12.01
C VAL A 79 -4.55 3.16 -13.18
N LEU A 80 -4.44 1.83 -13.32
CA LEU A 80 -5.03 1.08 -14.40
C LEU A 80 -6.51 0.72 -14.18
N SER A 81 -7.01 0.82 -12.94
CA SER A 81 -8.41 0.52 -12.59
C SER A 81 -9.29 1.76 -12.48
N ILE A 82 -8.70 2.92 -12.16
CA ILE A 82 -9.43 4.18 -11.95
C ILE A 82 -10.26 4.59 -13.20
N PRO A 83 -9.77 4.49 -14.45
CA PRO A 83 -10.59 4.83 -15.61
C PRO A 83 -11.87 4.00 -15.72
N THR A 84 -11.84 2.71 -15.38
CA THR A 84 -13.05 1.86 -15.35
C THR A 84 -13.98 2.27 -14.21
N ALA A 85 -13.45 2.69 -13.05
CA ALA A 85 -14.26 3.18 -11.94
C ALA A 85 -15.08 4.44 -12.31
N MET A 86 -14.59 5.25 -13.25
CA MET A 86 -15.32 6.42 -13.77
C MET A 86 -16.60 6.04 -14.52
N VAL A 87 -16.72 4.81 -15.05
CA VAL A 87 -17.94 4.34 -15.72
C VAL A 87 -19.10 4.29 -14.73
N SER A 88 -18.86 3.82 -13.51
CA SER A 88 -19.87 3.76 -12.46
C SER A 88 -20.06 5.08 -11.72
N LEU A 89 -19.02 5.90 -11.59
CA LEU A 89 -19.08 7.12 -10.76
C LEU A 89 -19.34 8.39 -11.56
N GLY A 90 -19.18 8.34 -12.88
CA GLY A 90 -19.18 9.50 -13.75
C GLY A 90 -17.91 10.33 -13.65
N ALA A 91 -17.79 11.30 -14.57
CA ALA A 91 -16.64 12.19 -14.59
C ALA A 91 -16.56 13.07 -13.33
N VAL A 92 -17.68 13.65 -12.88
CA VAL A 92 -17.69 14.54 -11.71
C VAL A 92 -17.58 13.75 -10.41
N GLY A 93 -18.44 12.74 -10.23
CA GLY A 93 -18.44 11.92 -9.01
C GLY A 93 -17.12 11.19 -8.82
N GLY A 94 -16.60 10.57 -9.89
CA GLY A 94 -15.32 9.89 -9.86
C GLY A 94 -14.13 10.84 -9.61
N ALA A 95 -14.10 12.04 -10.21
CA ALA A 95 -13.06 13.03 -9.94
C ALA A 95 -13.02 13.47 -8.47
N LEU A 96 -14.19 13.75 -7.88
CA LEU A 96 -14.31 14.11 -6.47
C LEU A 96 -13.83 12.97 -5.57
N ILE A 97 -14.17 11.73 -5.91
CA ILE A 97 -13.74 10.54 -5.16
C ILE A 97 -12.22 10.30 -5.28
N VAL A 98 -11.61 10.53 -6.46
CA VAL A 98 -10.14 10.48 -6.62
C VAL A 98 -9.45 11.49 -5.73
N ILE A 99 -9.93 12.74 -5.70
CA ILE A 99 -9.36 13.80 -4.85
C ILE A 99 -9.58 13.46 -3.37
N ALA A 100 -10.79 13.05 -2.99
CA ALA A 100 -11.12 12.71 -1.60
C ALA A 100 -10.25 11.57 -1.06
N TRP A 101 -10.12 10.46 -1.80
CA TRP A 101 -9.24 9.36 -1.41
C TRP A 101 -7.78 9.72 -1.45
N GLY A 102 -7.32 10.51 -2.43
CA GLY A 102 -5.95 11.00 -2.49
C GLY A 102 -5.58 11.82 -1.25
N VAL A 103 -6.45 12.75 -0.85
CA VAL A 103 -6.26 13.57 0.36
C VAL A 103 -6.32 12.70 1.62
N MET A 104 -7.32 11.82 1.73
CA MET A 104 -7.47 10.96 2.92
C MET A 104 -6.29 10.00 3.08
N ASN A 105 -5.86 9.30 2.03
CA ASN A 105 -4.70 8.40 2.08
C ASN A 105 -3.41 9.15 2.40
N THR A 106 -3.26 10.38 1.89
CA THR A 106 -2.13 11.24 2.27
C THR A 106 -2.16 11.55 3.75
N TYR A 107 -3.34 11.89 4.27
CA TYR A 107 -3.51 12.23 5.69
C TYR A 107 -3.28 11.04 6.61
N THR A 108 -3.83 9.86 6.28
CA THR A 108 -3.61 8.65 7.08
C THR A 108 -2.15 8.18 7.01
N ALA A 109 -1.43 8.45 5.91
CA ALA A 109 0.01 8.23 5.84
C ALA A 109 0.81 9.18 6.75
N VAL A 110 0.39 10.44 6.88
CA VAL A 110 0.97 11.39 7.86
C VAL A 110 0.75 10.87 9.28
N ILE A 111 -0.46 10.43 9.62
CA ILE A 111 -0.74 9.87 10.95
C ILE A 111 0.16 8.67 11.24
N GLN A 112 0.29 7.73 10.30
CA GLN A 112 1.15 6.55 10.47
C GLN A 112 2.62 6.94 10.66
N GLY A 113 3.15 7.84 9.83
CA GLY A 113 4.54 8.28 9.93
C GLY A 113 4.83 9.08 11.20
N ASP A 114 3.88 9.90 11.66
CA ASP A 114 4.01 10.62 12.93
C ASP A 114 3.94 9.68 14.12
N PHE A 115 3.01 8.73 14.11
CA PHE A 115 2.88 7.73 15.16
C PHE A 115 4.16 6.90 15.28
N ARG A 116 4.76 6.49 14.14
CA ARG A 116 6.08 5.85 14.08
C ARG A 116 7.14 6.68 14.79
N ASN A 117 7.21 7.97 14.47
CA ASN A 117 8.27 8.86 14.97
C ASN A 117 8.06 9.27 16.43
N LYS A 118 6.86 9.07 17.00
CA LYS A 118 6.57 9.26 18.43
C LYS A 118 6.75 8.00 19.26
N HIS A 119 6.53 6.82 18.67
CA HIS A 119 6.59 5.54 19.38
C HIS A 119 7.77 4.71 18.90
N ALA A 120 8.83 4.69 19.70
CA ALA A 120 9.99 3.84 19.45
C ALA A 120 9.59 2.36 19.34
N GLY A 121 10.26 1.60 18.47
CA GLY A 121 9.96 0.18 18.23
C GLY A 121 8.84 -0.10 17.21
N CYS A 122 8.12 0.92 16.71
CA CYS A 122 7.11 0.77 15.66
C CYS A 122 7.71 0.63 14.25
N HIS A 123 8.28 -0.54 13.93
CA HIS A 123 8.94 -0.79 12.63
C HIS A 123 8.00 -1.28 11.54
N SER A 124 6.83 -1.76 11.92
CA SER A 124 5.77 -2.21 11.02
C SER A 124 4.40 -1.70 11.45
N ILE A 125 3.42 -1.75 10.55
CA ILE A 125 2.03 -1.41 10.87
C ILE A 125 1.44 -2.33 11.96
N ALA A 126 1.91 -3.58 12.03
CA ALA A 126 1.52 -4.50 13.08
C ALA A 126 2.11 -4.10 14.44
N ASP A 127 3.35 -3.58 14.48
CA ASP A 127 3.93 -3.08 15.73
C ASP A 127 3.14 -1.84 16.23
N MET A 128 2.67 -0.96 15.33
CA MET A 128 1.76 0.14 15.70
C MET A 128 0.42 -0.37 16.25
N ALA A 129 -0.14 -1.40 15.62
CA ALA A 129 -1.36 -2.06 16.10
C ALA A 129 -1.17 -2.69 17.48
N MET A 130 0.03 -3.20 17.78
CA MET A 130 0.38 -3.70 19.12
C MET A 130 0.32 -2.59 20.17
N GLN A 131 0.78 -1.39 19.83
CA GLN A 131 0.78 -0.25 20.75
C GLN A 131 -0.63 0.16 21.17
N VAL A 132 -1.59 0.18 20.23
CA VAL A 132 -2.95 0.69 20.51
C VAL A 132 -3.96 -0.38 20.94
N GLY A 133 -3.73 -1.64 20.56
CA GLY A 133 -4.71 -2.72 20.73
C GLY A 133 -4.13 -4.04 21.25
N GLY A 134 -2.84 -4.06 21.63
CA GLY A 134 -2.18 -5.23 22.16
C GLY A 134 -2.02 -6.38 21.15
N VAL A 135 -1.80 -7.58 21.68
CA VAL A 135 -1.41 -8.76 20.87
C VAL A 135 -2.48 -9.12 19.85
N TRP A 136 -3.76 -9.13 20.23
CA TRP A 136 -4.85 -9.51 19.33
C TRP A 136 -4.94 -8.61 18.10
N VAL A 137 -4.86 -7.29 18.29
CA VAL A 137 -4.95 -6.33 17.17
C VAL A 137 -3.70 -6.41 16.30
N ARG A 138 -2.51 -6.63 16.88
CA ARG A 138 -1.29 -6.93 16.12
C ARG A 138 -1.46 -8.14 15.21
N GLU A 139 -2.05 -9.23 15.71
CA GLU A 139 -2.25 -10.45 14.91
C GLU A 139 -3.23 -10.23 13.76
N ILE A 140 -4.36 -9.57 14.04
CA ILE A 140 -5.37 -9.26 13.02
C ILE A 140 -4.78 -8.34 11.93
N VAL A 141 -4.14 -7.24 12.32
CA VAL A 141 -3.52 -6.30 11.37
C VAL A 141 -2.39 -6.97 10.59
N GLY A 142 -1.57 -7.78 11.25
CA GLY A 142 -0.50 -8.55 10.59
C GLY A 142 -1.03 -9.54 9.55
N PHE A 143 -2.11 -10.24 9.87
CA PHE A 143 -2.79 -11.16 8.96
C PHE A 143 -3.39 -10.43 7.76
N LEU A 144 -4.15 -9.36 8.00
CA LEU A 144 -4.73 -8.52 6.96
C LEU A 144 -3.65 -7.89 6.06
N PHE A 145 -2.50 -7.51 6.64
CA PHE A 145 -1.37 -6.96 5.90
C PHE A 145 -0.80 -7.99 4.91
N VAL A 146 -0.56 -9.22 5.37
CA VAL A 146 -0.08 -10.31 4.49
C VAL A 146 -1.09 -10.58 3.37
N ILE A 147 -2.38 -10.70 3.69
CA ILE A 147 -3.42 -10.92 2.67
C ILE A 147 -3.47 -9.76 1.68
N ALA A 148 -3.39 -8.52 2.15
CA ALA A 148 -3.40 -7.33 1.27
C ALA A 148 -2.32 -7.43 0.20
N TYR A 149 -1.09 -7.72 0.61
CA TYR A 149 0.04 -7.77 -0.31
C TYR A 149 0.04 -9.02 -1.18
N VAL A 150 -0.52 -10.16 -0.72
CA VAL A 150 -0.77 -11.33 -1.56
C VAL A 150 -1.80 -11.01 -2.66
N LEU A 151 -2.91 -10.34 -2.33
CA LEU A 151 -3.89 -9.91 -3.34
C LEU A 151 -3.32 -8.84 -4.29
N CYS A 152 -2.51 -7.91 -3.79
CA CYS A 152 -1.76 -6.96 -4.63
C CYS A 152 -0.80 -7.69 -5.58
N THR A 153 -0.07 -8.70 -5.11
CA THR A 153 0.77 -9.55 -5.97
C THR A 153 -0.08 -10.28 -7.00
N GLY A 154 -1.24 -10.81 -6.61
CA GLY A 154 -2.20 -11.44 -7.52
C GLY A 154 -2.65 -10.48 -8.63
N SER A 155 -3.07 -9.26 -8.31
CA SER A 155 -3.44 -8.25 -9.32
C SER A 155 -2.25 -7.87 -10.22
N GLY A 156 -1.03 -7.85 -9.68
CA GLY A 156 0.20 -7.68 -10.46
C GLY A 156 0.44 -8.84 -11.44
N ILE A 157 0.25 -10.09 -10.99
CA ILE A 157 0.35 -11.30 -11.84
C ILE A 157 -0.71 -11.24 -12.95
N VAL A 158 -1.96 -10.87 -12.65
CA VAL A 158 -3.00 -10.66 -13.66
C VAL A 158 -2.56 -9.59 -14.67
N GLY A 159 -2.02 -8.46 -14.22
CA GLY A 159 -1.52 -7.41 -15.11
C GLY A 159 -0.43 -7.89 -16.06
N VAL A 160 0.54 -8.66 -15.57
CA VAL A 160 1.60 -9.27 -16.40
C VAL A 160 1.01 -10.28 -17.38
N THR A 161 0.06 -11.11 -16.93
CA THR A 161 -0.62 -12.12 -17.75
C THR A 161 -1.38 -11.49 -18.90
N VAL A 162 -2.16 -10.43 -18.63
CA VAL A 162 -2.85 -9.64 -19.66
C VAL A 162 -1.85 -9.05 -20.66
N GLY A 163 -0.70 -8.57 -20.18
CA GLY A 163 0.36 -8.06 -21.04
C GLY A 163 0.97 -9.14 -21.94
N LEU A 164 1.23 -10.34 -21.42
CA LEU A 164 1.74 -11.47 -22.21
C LEU A 164 0.73 -11.94 -23.24
N ASN A 165 -0.55 -12.02 -22.89
CA ASN A 165 -1.63 -12.29 -23.83
C ASN A 165 -1.71 -11.23 -24.93
N ALA A 166 -1.64 -9.94 -24.56
CA ALA A 166 -1.67 -8.84 -25.52
C ALA A 166 -0.49 -8.88 -26.50
N LEU A 167 0.71 -9.15 -26.00
CA LEU A 167 1.94 -9.20 -26.80
C LEU A 167 2.02 -10.43 -27.71
N SER A 168 1.36 -11.52 -27.33
CA SER A 168 1.42 -12.80 -28.04
C SER A 168 0.19 -13.10 -28.90
N HIS A 169 -0.82 -12.21 -28.91
CA HIS A 169 -2.15 -12.51 -29.46
C HIS A 169 -2.72 -13.81 -28.86
N HIS A 170 -2.57 -13.98 -27.55
CA HIS A 170 -3.03 -15.16 -26.83
C HIS A 170 -2.45 -16.48 -27.37
N ALA A 171 -1.13 -16.54 -27.59
CA ALA A 171 -0.47 -17.73 -28.19
C ALA A 171 -0.49 -18.99 -27.30
N ALA A 172 -0.82 -18.86 -26.02
CA ALA A 172 -0.94 -19.96 -25.08
C ALA A 172 -2.07 -19.69 -24.09
N CYS A 173 -2.57 -20.75 -23.44
CA CYS A 173 -3.59 -20.64 -22.40
C CYS A 173 -3.16 -19.64 -21.30
N THR A 174 -4.10 -18.77 -20.92
CA THR A 174 -3.87 -17.71 -19.94
C THR A 174 -3.27 -18.21 -18.62
N VAL A 175 -3.67 -19.40 -18.16
CA VAL A 175 -3.13 -20.03 -16.95
C VAL A 175 -1.61 -20.29 -17.05
N TRP A 176 -1.10 -20.67 -18.23
CA TRP A 176 0.34 -20.85 -18.45
C TRP A 176 1.08 -19.51 -18.39
N TRP A 177 0.49 -18.44 -18.94
CA TRP A 177 1.04 -17.10 -18.80
C TRP A 177 1.04 -16.63 -17.34
N GLY A 178 -0.03 -16.92 -16.59
CA GLY A 178 -0.10 -16.66 -15.14
C GLY A 178 0.98 -17.41 -14.37
N LEU A 179 1.24 -18.67 -14.70
CA LEU A 179 2.30 -19.45 -14.07
C LEU A 179 3.69 -18.89 -14.38
N ILE A 180 3.96 -18.53 -15.64
CA ILE A 180 5.24 -17.91 -16.04
C ILE A 180 5.43 -16.57 -15.35
N ALA A 181 4.39 -15.73 -15.32
CA ALA A 181 4.40 -14.46 -14.60
C ALA A 181 4.74 -14.67 -13.11
N THR A 182 4.13 -15.68 -12.48
CA THR A 182 4.38 -16.03 -11.08
C THR A 182 5.82 -16.45 -10.85
N ILE A 183 6.39 -17.29 -11.72
CA ILE A 183 7.79 -17.72 -11.63
C ILE A 183 8.72 -16.51 -11.73
N VAL A 184 8.52 -15.64 -12.71
CA VAL A 184 9.33 -14.43 -12.90
C VAL A 184 9.23 -13.50 -11.70
N VAL A 185 8.03 -13.28 -11.18
CA VAL A 185 7.78 -12.45 -9.99
C VAL A 185 8.43 -13.05 -8.74
N ALA A 186 8.32 -14.36 -8.52
CA ALA A 186 8.93 -15.06 -7.38
C ALA A 186 10.47 -15.01 -7.43
N LEU A 187 11.06 -15.23 -8.61
CA LEU A 187 12.51 -15.12 -8.80
C LEU A 187 13.00 -13.69 -8.57
N ALA A 188 12.29 -12.69 -9.11
CA ALA A 188 12.61 -11.28 -8.89
C ALA A 188 12.49 -10.88 -7.41
N ALA A 189 11.44 -11.35 -6.71
CA ALA A 189 11.21 -11.04 -5.30
C ALA A 189 12.19 -11.74 -4.35
N SER A 190 12.82 -12.83 -4.79
CA SER A 190 13.80 -13.60 -4.01
C SER A 190 15.09 -12.82 -3.72
N VAL A 191 15.34 -11.71 -4.42
CA VAL A 191 16.49 -10.82 -4.15
C VAL A 191 16.32 -10.12 -2.81
N ARG A 192 17.18 -10.43 -1.83
CA ARG A 192 17.04 -10.04 -0.42
C ARG A 192 17.24 -8.54 -0.10
N LYS A 193 18.01 -7.80 -0.90
CA LYS A 193 18.48 -6.44 -0.53
C LYS A 193 17.71 -5.35 -1.28
N PHE A 194 16.93 -4.53 -0.55
CA PHE A 194 16.28 -3.31 -1.06
C PHE A 194 17.25 -2.33 -1.72
N GLN A 195 18.50 -2.26 -1.25
CA GLN A 195 19.54 -1.40 -1.82
C GLN A 195 19.88 -1.73 -3.28
N GLN A 196 19.70 -3.00 -3.70
CA GLN A 196 19.84 -3.43 -5.10
C GLN A 196 18.56 -3.19 -5.92
N ILE A 197 17.45 -2.80 -5.28
CA ILE A 197 16.14 -2.55 -5.90
C ILE A 197 15.96 -1.06 -6.23
N GLY A 198 16.80 -0.15 -5.72
CA GLY A 198 16.65 1.30 -5.97
C GLY A 198 16.68 1.71 -7.45
N TRP A 199 17.51 1.07 -8.28
CA TRP A 199 17.49 1.30 -9.74
C TRP A 199 16.26 0.64 -10.38
N LEU A 200 15.83 -0.51 -9.85
CA LEU A 200 14.67 -1.25 -10.31
C LEU A 200 13.36 -0.48 -10.03
N THR A 201 13.29 0.28 -8.93
CA THR A 201 12.15 1.18 -8.66
C THR A 201 12.06 2.30 -9.68
N TRP A 202 13.20 2.85 -10.14
CA TRP A 202 13.23 3.84 -11.21
C TRP A 202 12.80 3.25 -12.54
N ALA A 203 13.42 2.14 -12.95
CA ALA A 203 13.08 1.45 -14.19
C ALA A 203 11.60 1.05 -14.20
N GLY A 204 11.10 0.49 -13.10
CA GLY A 204 9.71 0.07 -12.96
C GLY A 204 8.72 1.23 -12.88
N PHE A 205 9.09 2.40 -12.37
CA PHE A 205 8.22 3.58 -12.34
C PHE A 205 8.16 4.24 -13.72
N LEU A 206 9.31 4.51 -14.33
CA LEU A 206 9.37 5.13 -15.66
C LEU A 206 8.70 4.26 -16.73
N SER A 207 8.89 2.93 -16.66
CA SER A 207 8.23 1.95 -17.53
C SER A 207 6.70 2.08 -17.47
N ILE A 208 6.09 1.96 -16.28
CA ILE A 208 4.62 1.98 -16.17
C ILE A 208 4.06 3.38 -16.43
N PHE A 209 4.76 4.44 -16.00
CA PHE A 209 4.34 5.82 -16.25
C PHE A 209 4.33 6.12 -17.76
N ALA A 210 5.39 5.76 -18.48
CA ALA A 210 5.45 5.90 -19.93
C ALA A 210 4.33 5.11 -20.63
N ALA A 211 4.09 3.86 -20.23
CA ALA A 211 3.02 3.03 -20.78
C ALA A 211 1.64 3.66 -20.59
N VAL A 212 1.35 4.18 -19.39
CA VAL A 212 0.09 4.88 -19.09
C VAL A 212 -0.05 6.15 -19.92
N MET A 213 1.02 6.94 -20.06
CA MET A 213 0.99 8.15 -20.88
C MET A 213 0.78 7.85 -22.36
N ILE A 214 1.41 6.79 -22.89
CA ILE A 214 1.20 6.35 -24.27
C ILE A 214 -0.27 6.05 -24.53
N VAL A 215 -0.92 5.28 -23.66
CA VAL A 215 -2.34 4.93 -23.83
C VAL A 215 -3.22 6.16 -23.65
N THR A 216 -2.95 6.98 -22.65
CA THR A 216 -3.71 8.21 -22.37
C THR A 216 -3.70 9.17 -23.56
N ILE A 217 -2.55 9.31 -24.23
CA ILE A 217 -2.42 10.15 -25.43
C ILE A 217 -3.04 9.45 -26.64
N ALA A 218 -2.80 8.15 -26.82
CA ALA A 218 -3.28 7.43 -27.99
C ALA A 218 -4.81 7.36 -28.08
N VAL A 219 -5.53 7.24 -26.96
CA VAL A 219 -7.00 7.26 -26.98
C VAL A 219 -7.57 8.58 -27.49
N THR A 220 -6.84 9.70 -27.37
CA THR A 220 -7.33 11.00 -27.86
C THR A 220 -7.28 11.16 -29.37
N PHE A 221 -6.48 10.34 -30.05
CA PHE A 221 -6.35 10.35 -31.51
C PHE A 221 -7.25 9.34 -32.21
N ARG A 222 -8.06 8.59 -31.45
CA ARG A 222 -9.01 7.64 -32.03
C ARG A 222 -10.37 8.29 -32.22
N ASP A 223 -10.93 8.14 -33.41
CA ASP A 223 -12.31 8.57 -33.71
C ASP A 223 -13.36 7.70 -32.98
N ARG A 224 -12.98 6.46 -32.65
CA ARG A 224 -13.84 5.46 -31.99
C ARG A 224 -13.06 4.65 -30.94
N PRO A 225 -13.64 4.37 -29.75
CA PRO A 225 -13.07 3.45 -28.78
C PRO A 225 -12.76 2.09 -29.41
N ALA A 226 -11.62 1.50 -29.07
CA ALA A 226 -11.17 0.27 -29.72
C ALA A 226 -12.09 -0.94 -29.47
N ALA A 227 -12.76 -0.97 -28.30
CA ALA A 227 -13.68 -2.05 -27.95
C ALA A 227 -15.14 -1.80 -28.44
N ALA A 228 -15.44 -0.63 -29.01
CA ALA A 228 -16.76 -0.36 -29.57
C ALA A 228 -16.94 -1.09 -30.91
N PRO A 229 -18.19 -1.35 -31.37
CA PRO A 229 -18.45 -2.00 -32.67
C PRO A 229 -17.68 -1.32 -33.81
N ILE A 230 -17.16 -2.07 -34.77
CA ILE A 230 -16.30 -1.52 -35.85
C ILE A 230 -17.09 -0.57 -36.75
N THR A 231 -18.36 -0.88 -37.00
CA THR A 231 -19.26 -0.12 -37.87
C THR A 231 -20.58 0.21 -37.14
N GLY A 232 -21.35 1.15 -37.68
CA GLY A 232 -22.65 1.56 -37.14
C GLY A 232 -22.55 2.52 -35.96
N ASP A 233 -23.70 3.00 -35.49
CA ASP A 233 -23.78 3.88 -34.33
C ASP A 233 -23.41 3.13 -33.05
N TYR A 234 -22.77 3.84 -32.13
CA TYR A 234 -22.47 3.31 -30.81
C TYR A 234 -22.74 4.38 -29.76
N ASP A 235 -23.24 3.95 -28.62
CA ASP A 235 -23.27 4.78 -27.42
C ASP A 235 -21.91 4.72 -26.74
N LEU A 236 -21.27 5.89 -26.58
CA LEU A 236 -20.00 6.01 -25.85
C LEU A 236 -20.19 5.64 -24.37
N GLY A 237 -21.38 5.88 -23.80
CA GLY A 237 -21.63 5.68 -22.37
C GLY A 237 -20.83 6.64 -21.49
N TYR A 238 -20.53 7.84 -22.00
CA TYR A 238 -19.89 8.90 -21.22
C TYR A 238 -20.96 9.70 -20.47
N TYR A 239 -20.91 9.63 -19.14
CA TYR A 239 -21.81 10.38 -18.27
C TYR A 239 -21.01 11.29 -17.33
N VAL A 240 -21.44 12.55 -17.25
CA VAL A 240 -20.94 13.52 -16.28
C VAL A 240 -21.37 13.09 -14.86
N VAL A 241 -22.66 12.75 -14.74
CA VAL A 241 -23.28 12.15 -13.55
C VAL A 241 -24.18 11.02 -14.04
N PRO A 242 -23.79 9.74 -13.87
CA PRO A 242 -24.58 8.61 -14.32
C PRO A 242 -25.83 8.42 -13.44
N SER A 243 -26.86 7.82 -14.03
CA SER A 243 -28.07 7.39 -13.32
C SER A 243 -28.22 5.86 -13.43
N GLY A 244 -28.90 5.24 -12.47
CA GLY A 244 -29.13 3.79 -12.49
C GLY A 244 -27.93 2.91 -12.08
N VAL A 245 -26.90 3.49 -11.44
CA VAL A 245 -25.75 2.74 -10.93
C VAL A 245 -26.15 2.01 -9.65
N SER A 246 -25.91 0.70 -9.61
CA SER A 246 -26.20 -0.11 -8.42
C SER A 246 -25.28 0.30 -7.25
N PHE A 247 -25.74 0.09 -6.03
CA PHE A 247 -24.91 0.33 -4.85
C PHE A 247 -23.59 -0.49 -4.90
N ALA A 248 -23.66 -1.75 -5.34
CA ALA A 248 -22.51 -2.63 -5.47
C ALA A 248 -21.48 -2.07 -6.47
N ALA A 249 -21.90 -1.67 -7.67
CA ALA A 249 -21.03 -1.09 -8.67
C ALA A 249 -20.39 0.23 -8.19
N GLY A 250 -21.16 1.07 -7.49
CA GLY A 250 -20.66 2.34 -6.93
C GLY A 250 -19.62 2.13 -5.84
N VAL A 251 -19.87 1.24 -4.87
CA VAL A 251 -18.93 0.97 -3.78
C VAL A 251 -17.66 0.28 -4.29
N VAL A 252 -17.76 -0.64 -5.25
CA VAL A 252 -16.62 -1.30 -5.90
C VAL A 252 -15.76 -0.30 -6.66
N ALA A 253 -16.38 0.64 -7.40
CA ALA A 253 -15.67 1.70 -8.08
C ALA A 253 -14.93 2.62 -7.09
N SER A 254 -15.58 3.02 -6.00
CA SER A 254 -14.91 3.79 -4.93
C SER A 254 -13.76 3.01 -4.28
N SER A 255 -13.93 1.70 -4.01
CA SER A 255 -12.88 0.84 -3.47
C SER A 255 -11.68 0.71 -4.41
N ASN A 256 -11.90 0.66 -5.72
CA ASN A 256 -10.84 0.69 -6.73
C ASN A 256 -10.05 2.00 -6.73
N ILE A 257 -10.71 3.12 -6.49
CA ILE A 257 -10.01 4.41 -6.36
C ILE A 257 -9.25 4.48 -5.05
N PHE A 258 -9.86 4.06 -3.95
CA PHE A 258 -9.24 4.01 -2.63
C PHE A 258 -7.95 3.18 -2.61
N VAL A 259 -8.03 1.91 -3.04
CA VAL A 259 -6.89 0.96 -3.02
C VAL A 259 -5.70 1.48 -3.82
N SER A 260 -5.96 2.24 -4.89
CA SER A 260 -4.93 2.76 -5.79
C SER A 260 -3.88 3.61 -5.08
N SER A 261 -4.17 4.17 -3.91
CA SER A 261 -3.18 4.91 -3.11
C SER A 261 -3.14 4.53 -1.62
N ALA A 262 -3.74 3.40 -1.23
CA ALA A 262 -3.89 2.99 0.17
C ALA A 262 -2.69 2.22 0.75
N ALA A 263 -1.71 1.82 -0.08
CA ALA A 263 -0.56 0.99 0.34
C ALA A 263 0.51 1.75 1.17
N THR A 264 0.11 2.77 1.92
CA THR A 264 0.99 3.70 2.65
C THR A 264 1.73 3.02 3.80
N SER A 265 1.25 1.89 4.30
CA SER A 265 1.94 1.07 5.31
C SER A 265 3.31 0.57 4.84
N ALA A 266 3.51 0.40 3.53
CA ALA A 266 4.83 0.06 2.96
C ALA A 266 5.82 1.23 2.97
N PHE A 267 5.41 2.43 3.37
CA PHE A 267 6.34 3.55 3.55
C PHE A 267 7.17 3.39 4.83
N LEU A 268 6.66 2.72 5.86
CA LEU A 268 7.31 2.62 7.17
C LEU A 268 8.75 2.04 7.10
N PRO A 269 9.00 0.94 6.36
CA PRO A 269 10.37 0.43 6.21
C PRO A 269 11.28 1.44 5.50
N VAL A 270 10.79 2.14 4.47
CA VAL A 270 11.57 3.15 3.75
C VAL A 270 11.90 4.32 4.67
N ILE A 271 10.95 4.76 5.50
CA ILE A 271 11.16 5.82 6.50
C ILE A 271 12.26 5.42 7.49
N SER A 272 12.31 4.14 7.90
CA SER A 272 13.37 3.63 8.79
C SER A 272 14.77 3.62 8.17
N GLU A 273 14.86 3.55 6.85
CA GLU A 273 16.11 3.59 6.08
C GLU A 273 16.50 5.02 5.65
N MET A 274 15.69 6.03 5.98
CA MET A 274 16.00 7.43 5.69
C MET A 274 17.13 7.96 6.58
N ARG A 275 18.04 8.75 6.00
CA ARG A 275 19.07 9.51 6.73
C ARG A 275 18.47 10.37 7.84
N ASN A 276 17.35 11.02 7.52
CA ASN A 276 16.56 11.79 8.48
C ASN A 276 15.07 11.42 8.33
N PRO A 277 14.55 10.52 9.19
CA PRO A 277 13.15 10.09 9.15
C PRO A 277 12.14 11.24 9.33
N ARG A 278 12.53 12.37 9.95
CA ARG A 278 11.64 13.53 10.13
C ARG A 278 11.31 14.23 8.80
N GLU A 279 12.11 14.04 7.76
CA GLU A 279 11.87 14.61 6.44
C GLU A 279 10.88 13.80 5.59
N TYR A 280 10.37 12.66 6.08
CA TYR A 280 9.50 11.78 5.30
C TYR A 280 8.26 12.49 4.74
N ARG A 281 7.72 13.49 5.46
CA ARG A 281 6.55 14.26 4.99
C ARG A 281 6.83 14.99 3.68
N LYS A 282 8.05 15.48 3.45
CA LYS A 282 8.44 16.10 2.17
C LYS A 282 8.31 15.08 1.03
N ALA A 283 8.82 13.88 1.24
CA ALA A 283 8.73 12.79 0.28
C ALA A 283 7.29 12.33 0.05
N LEU A 284 6.50 12.23 1.12
CA LEU A 284 5.10 11.84 1.09
C LEU A 284 4.26 12.84 0.28
N TYR A 285 4.33 14.14 0.58
CA TYR A 285 3.50 15.15 -0.09
C TYR A 285 3.83 15.27 -1.58
N VAL A 286 5.11 15.22 -1.95
CA VAL A 286 5.51 15.23 -3.36
C VAL A 286 5.00 13.98 -4.08
N CYS A 287 5.16 12.80 -3.47
CA CYS A 287 4.66 11.55 -4.04
C CYS A 287 3.14 11.58 -4.24
N MET A 288 2.38 11.87 -3.17
CA MET A 288 0.91 11.81 -3.21
C MET A 288 0.31 12.92 -4.06
N GLY A 289 0.93 14.10 -4.12
CA GLY A 289 0.53 15.17 -5.03
C GLY A 289 0.66 14.75 -6.50
N LEU A 290 1.82 14.19 -6.88
CA LEU A 290 2.05 13.68 -8.23
C LEU A 290 1.11 12.52 -8.59
N VAL A 291 0.94 11.57 -7.67
CA VAL A 291 0.03 10.42 -7.85
C VAL A 291 -1.40 10.89 -8.06
N THR A 292 -1.92 11.77 -7.19
CA THR A 292 -3.31 12.22 -7.26
C THR A 292 -3.55 13.02 -8.54
N ALA A 293 -2.62 13.88 -8.93
CA ALA A 293 -2.70 14.64 -10.19
C ALA A 293 -2.68 13.72 -11.42
N ALA A 294 -1.81 12.71 -11.42
CA ALA A 294 -1.73 11.74 -12.51
C ALA A 294 -3.00 10.88 -12.57
N TYR A 295 -3.51 10.39 -11.44
CA TYR A 295 -4.72 9.58 -11.37
C TYR A 295 -5.93 10.35 -11.86
N LEU A 296 -6.10 11.60 -11.42
CA LEU A 296 -7.19 12.46 -11.85
C LEU A 296 -7.12 12.76 -13.36
N SER A 297 -5.96 13.18 -13.86
CA SER A 297 -5.81 13.55 -15.27
C SER A 297 -5.94 12.36 -16.21
N VAL A 298 -5.24 11.25 -15.94
CA VAL A 298 -5.29 10.03 -16.76
C VAL A 298 -6.71 9.46 -16.80
N SER A 299 -7.39 9.37 -15.65
CA SER A 299 -8.72 8.77 -15.61
C SER A 299 -9.79 9.60 -16.30
N LEU A 300 -9.75 10.94 -16.16
CA LEU A 300 -10.67 11.83 -16.87
C LEU A 300 -10.46 11.76 -18.39
N VAL A 301 -9.21 11.76 -18.85
CA VAL A 301 -8.90 11.63 -20.28
C VAL A 301 -9.33 10.27 -20.81
N VAL A 302 -8.90 9.17 -20.19
CA VAL A 302 -9.29 7.83 -20.70
C VAL A 302 -10.80 7.65 -20.68
N TYR A 303 -11.50 8.08 -19.62
CA TYR A 303 -12.95 7.97 -19.57
C TYR A 303 -13.68 8.87 -20.58
N ARG A 304 -13.19 10.08 -20.84
CA ARG A 304 -13.81 11.00 -21.81
C ARG A 304 -13.77 10.48 -23.25
N TRP A 305 -12.75 9.72 -23.62
CA TRP A 305 -12.59 9.17 -24.98
C TRP A 305 -13.04 7.72 -25.12
N CYS A 306 -13.03 6.92 -24.04
CA CYS A 306 -13.44 5.53 -24.10
C CYS A 306 -14.86 5.28 -23.53
N GLY A 307 -15.35 6.11 -22.61
CA GLY A 307 -16.65 5.93 -21.95
C GLY A 307 -16.80 4.54 -21.31
N LYS A 308 -17.87 3.81 -21.62
CA LYS A 308 -18.09 2.44 -21.11
C LYS A 308 -17.18 1.38 -21.74
N TRP A 309 -16.43 1.73 -22.79
CA TRP A 309 -15.55 0.83 -23.56
C TRP A 309 -14.10 0.80 -23.04
N VAL A 310 -13.86 1.33 -21.84
CA VAL A 310 -12.55 1.26 -21.18
C VAL A 310 -12.19 -0.20 -20.89
N ALA A 311 -10.99 -0.62 -21.28
CA ALA A 311 -10.48 -1.95 -20.96
C ALA A 311 -10.12 -2.06 -19.47
N SER A 312 -10.15 -3.27 -18.92
CA SER A 312 -9.60 -3.57 -17.59
C SER A 312 -8.50 -4.61 -17.73
N PRO A 313 -7.21 -4.28 -17.46
CA PRO A 313 -6.67 -2.97 -17.09
C PRO A 313 -6.72 -1.93 -18.24
N SER A 314 -6.72 -0.64 -17.90
CA SER A 314 -6.92 0.46 -18.87
C SER A 314 -5.86 0.56 -19.98
N LEU A 315 -4.69 -0.06 -19.82
CA LEU A 315 -3.65 -0.17 -20.86
C LEU A 315 -4.17 -0.76 -22.18
N GLY A 316 -5.22 -1.58 -22.13
CA GLY A 316 -5.83 -2.18 -23.32
C GLY A 316 -6.71 -1.25 -24.17
N SER A 317 -6.96 -0.02 -23.74
CA SER A 317 -8.06 0.79 -24.29
C SER A 317 -7.80 1.43 -25.66
N ALA A 318 -6.54 1.50 -26.10
CA ALA A 318 -6.13 2.24 -27.32
C ALA A 318 -6.04 1.38 -28.60
N GLY A 319 -6.52 0.14 -28.57
CA GLY A 319 -6.49 -0.80 -29.70
C GLY A 319 -5.21 -1.62 -29.80
N GLN A 320 -5.20 -2.66 -30.65
CA GLN A 320 -4.19 -3.74 -30.60
C GLN A 320 -2.75 -3.26 -30.68
N THR A 321 -2.38 -2.45 -31.67
CA THR A 321 -1.00 -1.98 -31.85
C THR A 321 -0.50 -1.17 -30.65
N VAL A 322 -1.29 -0.20 -30.20
CA VAL A 322 -0.92 0.64 -29.05
C VAL A 322 -0.90 -0.18 -27.77
N LYS A 323 -1.85 -1.10 -27.59
CA LYS A 323 -1.91 -2.04 -26.48
C LYS A 323 -0.61 -2.85 -26.38
N MET A 324 -0.12 -3.41 -27.50
CA MET A 324 1.16 -4.13 -27.52
C MET A 324 2.34 -3.23 -27.15
N ILE A 325 2.42 -2.01 -27.68
CA ILE A 325 3.48 -1.05 -27.33
C ILE A 325 3.44 -0.71 -25.84
N ALA A 326 2.24 -0.41 -25.32
CA ALA A 326 2.05 -0.01 -23.94
C ALA A 326 2.34 -1.16 -22.96
N TYR A 327 1.85 -2.37 -23.23
CA TYR A 327 2.19 -3.53 -22.41
C TYR A 327 3.66 -3.94 -22.54
N GLY A 328 4.25 -3.84 -23.73
CA GLY A 328 5.68 -4.12 -23.93
C GLY A 328 6.57 -3.19 -23.11
N ILE A 329 6.30 -1.89 -23.15
CA ILE A 329 7.03 -0.89 -22.34
C ILE A 329 6.70 -1.06 -20.85
N GLY A 330 5.43 -1.29 -20.51
CA GLY A 330 4.92 -1.37 -19.14
C GLY A 330 5.22 -2.68 -18.41
N LEU A 331 5.65 -3.74 -19.11
CA LEU A 331 5.84 -5.08 -18.55
C LEU A 331 6.83 -5.08 -17.39
N ILE A 332 7.94 -4.35 -17.53
CA ILE A 332 8.95 -4.19 -16.47
C ILE A 332 8.28 -3.58 -15.24
N GLY A 333 7.51 -2.49 -15.41
CA GLY A 333 6.80 -1.85 -14.34
C GLY A 333 5.81 -2.76 -13.62
N LEU A 334 5.05 -3.58 -14.36
CA LEU A 334 4.10 -4.54 -13.82
C LEU A 334 4.80 -5.63 -12.99
N VAL A 335 5.86 -6.25 -13.55
CA VAL A 335 6.65 -7.27 -12.85
C VAL A 335 7.28 -6.71 -11.58
N VAL A 336 7.87 -5.51 -11.65
CA VAL A 336 8.49 -4.86 -10.49
C VAL A 336 7.46 -4.54 -9.41
N SER A 337 6.25 -4.10 -9.77
CA SER A 337 5.18 -3.86 -8.80
C SER A 337 4.77 -5.15 -8.09
N ALA A 338 4.50 -6.23 -8.82
CA ALA A 338 4.14 -7.53 -8.24
C ALA A 338 5.26 -8.07 -7.32
N CYS A 339 6.52 -7.91 -7.74
CA CYS A 339 7.72 -8.25 -6.99
C CYS A 339 7.80 -7.49 -5.65
N ILE A 340 7.62 -6.16 -5.67
CA ILE A 340 7.65 -5.35 -4.45
C ILE A 340 6.57 -5.79 -3.46
N TYR A 341 5.35 -6.04 -3.93
CA TYR A 341 4.26 -6.50 -3.08
C TYR A 341 4.56 -7.86 -2.45
N LEU A 342 5.05 -8.80 -3.25
CA LEU A 342 5.40 -10.14 -2.77
C LEU A 342 6.54 -10.08 -1.75
N HIS A 343 7.56 -9.27 -2.04
CA HIS A 343 8.71 -9.09 -1.18
C HIS A 343 8.33 -8.45 0.16
N VAL A 344 7.41 -7.47 0.17
CA VAL A 344 6.92 -6.83 1.41
C VAL A 344 6.21 -7.86 2.31
N ALA A 345 5.32 -8.68 1.74
CA ALA A 345 4.64 -9.74 2.49
C ALA A 345 5.63 -10.80 3.02
N ALA A 346 6.52 -11.28 2.15
CA ALA A 346 7.52 -12.30 2.51
C ALA A 346 8.48 -11.79 3.59
N LYS A 347 8.98 -10.56 3.47
CA LYS A 347 9.87 -9.93 4.47
C LYS A 347 9.18 -9.76 5.82
N TYR A 348 7.90 -9.36 5.84
CA TYR A 348 7.14 -9.25 7.08
C TYR A 348 7.07 -10.60 7.82
N LEU A 349 6.66 -11.67 7.14
CA LEU A 349 6.62 -13.01 7.74
C LEU A 349 8.00 -13.52 8.12
N PHE A 350 9.00 -13.28 7.28
CA PHE A 350 10.37 -13.71 7.50
C PHE A 350 10.97 -13.11 8.78
N VAL A 351 10.86 -11.78 8.93
CA VAL A 351 11.31 -11.06 10.13
C VAL A 351 10.54 -11.53 11.35
N ARG A 352 9.25 -11.84 11.20
CA ARG A 352 8.39 -12.28 12.30
C ARG A 352 8.71 -13.70 12.79
N ILE A 353 8.93 -14.65 11.87
CA ILE A 353 9.23 -16.06 12.19
C ILE A 353 10.64 -16.21 12.76
N LEU A 354 11.62 -15.51 12.19
CA LEU A 354 13.01 -15.58 12.64
C LEU A 354 13.36 -14.49 13.66
N ARG A 355 12.37 -13.73 14.16
CA ARG A 355 12.60 -12.71 15.20
C ARG A 355 13.31 -13.37 16.39
N ASN A 356 14.34 -12.70 16.92
CA ASN A 356 15.16 -13.20 18.03
C ASN A 356 15.98 -14.47 17.74
N SER A 357 16.13 -14.86 16.47
CA SER A 357 16.97 -15.99 16.07
C SER A 357 18.27 -15.53 15.41
N ARG A 358 19.37 -16.26 15.68
CA ARG A 358 20.64 -16.08 14.94
C ARG A 358 20.48 -16.26 13.42
N HIS A 359 19.46 -17.01 13.01
CA HIS A 359 19.17 -17.30 11.60
C HIS A 359 18.67 -16.07 10.83
N LEU A 360 18.16 -15.03 11.50
CA LEU A 360 17.69 -13.82 10.83
C LEU A 360 18.83 -13.09 10.09
N GLN A 361 20.00 -13.01 10.72
CA GLN A 361 21.15 -12.24 10.22
C GLN A 361 22.31 -13.10 9.73
N LYS A 362 22.28 -14.44 9.90
CA LYS A 362 23.33 -15.35 9.41
C LYS A 362 22.86 -16.16 8.19
N ASN A 363 23.74 -16.29 7.19
CA ASN A 363 23.52 -17.12 6.00
C ASN A 363 23.50 -18.62 6.36
N THR A 364 22.37 -19.09 6.86
CA THR A 364 22.14 -20.48 7.29
C THR A 364 21.11 -21.17 6.40
N ILE A 365 21.04 -22.50 6.42
CA ILE A 365 20.00 -23.24 5.67
C ILE A 365 18.61 -22.81 6.14
N THR A 366 18.39 -22.64 7.45
CA THR A 366 17.13 -22.13 8.01
C THR A 366 16.76 -20.73 7.47
N HIS A 367 17.75 -19.84 7.34
CA HIS A 367 17.55 -18.52 6.74
C HIS A 367 17.03 -18.64 5.30
N TRP A 368 17.75 -19.39 4.46
CA TRP A 368 17.43 -19.50 3.04
C TRP A 368 16.15 -20.28 2.78
N SER A 369 15.94 -21.40 3.48
CA SER A 369 14.71 -22.20 3.37
C SER A 369 13.48 -21.40 3.81
N THR A 370 13.56 -20.63 4.90
CA THR A 370 12.45 -19.77 5.34
C THR A 370 12.20 -18.63 4.35
N TRP A 371 13.25 -17.95 3.87
CA TRP A 371 13.12 -16.85 2.91
C TRP A 371 12.50 -17.30 1.59
N LEU A 372 13.08 -18.33 0.96
CA LEU A 372 12.61 -18.85 -0.32
C LEU A 372 11.26 -19.55 -0.16
N GLY A 373 11.05 -20.32 0.91
CA GLY A 373 9.78 -20.96 1.20
C GLY A 373 8.63 -19.96 1.34
N LEU A 374 8.84 -18.85 2.04
CA LEU A 374 7.85 -17.77 2.14
C LEU A 374 7.63 -17.08 0.79
N THR A 375 8.71 -16.76 0.06
CA THR A 375 8.60 -16.06 -1.23
C THR A 375 7.84 -16.89 -2.26
N PHE A 376 8.22 -18.15 -2.47
CA PHE A 376 7.56 -19.03 -3.43
C PHE A 376 6.18 -19.47 -2.96
N GLY A 377 5.99 -19.71 -1.65
CA GLY A 377 4.68 -20.08 -1.10
C GLY A 377 3.65 -18.96 -1.25
N LEU A 378 4.02 -17.71 -0.94
CA LEU A 378 3.14 -16.56 -1.13
C LEU A 378 2.92 -16.23 -2.61
N ALA A 379 3.91 -16.43 -3.48
CA ALA A 379 3.76 -16.29 -4.92
C ALA A 379 2.73 -17.27 -5.48
N PHE A 380 2.83 -18.54 -5.07
CA PHE A 380 1.88 -19.57 -5.48
C PHE A 380 0.46 -19.30 -4.96
N LEU A 381 0.32 -18.83 -3.73
CA LEU A 381 -0.98 -18.38 -3.21
C LEU A 381 -1.54 -17.21 -4.03
N SER A 382 -0.70 -16.24 -4.40
CA SER A 382 -1.08 -15.11 -5.23
C SER A 382 -1.52 -15.55 -6.63
N PHE A 383 -0.87 -16.56 -7.20
CA PHE A 383 -1.26 -17.20 -8.47
C PHE A 383 -2.64 -17.85 -8.39
N ILE A 384 -2.91 -18.64 -7.35
CA ILE A 384 -4.24 -19.26 -7.16
C ILE A 384 -5.33 -18.18 -7.13
N LEU A 385 -5.10 -17.09 -6.40
CA LEU A 385 -6.07 -15.99 -6.31
C LEU A 385 -6.22 -15.23 -7.63
N ALA A 386 -5.13 -15.05 -8.38
CA ALA A 386 -5.15 -14.45 -9.72
C ALA A 386 -5.98 -15.27 -10.71
N GLU A 387 -5.89 -16.60 -10.67
CA GLU A 387 -6.66 -17.49 -11.56
C GLU A 387 -8.10 -17.74 -11.09
N ALA A 388 -8.37 -17.58 -9.78
CA ALA A 388 -9.71 -17.71 -9.21
C ALA A 388 -10.57 -16.46 -9.42
N ILE A 389 -9.95 -15.27 -9.48
CA ILE A 389 -10.63 -14.00 -9.75
C ILE A 389 -9.85 -13.29 -10.88
N PRO A 390 -9.94 -13.77 -12.13
CA PRO A 390 -9.14 -13.27 -13.26
C PRO A 390 -9.60 -11.89 -13.77
N ILE A 391 -10.26 -11.10 -12.91
CA ILE A 391 -10.66 -9.72 -13.18
C ILE A 391 -9.85 -8.80 -12.28
N PHE A 392 -8.96 -8.04 -12.91
CA PHE A 392 -8.02 -7.14 -12.28
C PHE A 392 -8.68 -6.16 -11.28
N ASN A 393 -9.79 -5.54 -11.69
CA ASN A 393 -10.52 -4.57 -10.86
C ASN A 393 -11.18 -5.19 -9.63
N TYR A 394 -11.59 -6.47 -9.69
CA TYR A 394 -12.20 -7.14 -8.55
C TYR A 394 -11.16 -7.54 -7.50
N LEU A 395 -9.97 -7.98 -7.91
CA LEU A 395 -8.86 -8.21 -6.99
C LEU A 395 -8.44 -6.93 -6.26
N LEU A 396 -8.33 -5.81 -6.99
CA LEU A 396 -7.98 -4.53 -6.38
C LEU A 396 -9.06 -4.03 -5.43
N ALA A 397 -10.33 -4.03 -5.83
CA ALA A 397 -11.41 -3.62 -4.95
C ALA A 397 -11.57 -4.54 -3.72
N LEU A 398 -11.34 -5.85 -3.86
CA LEU A 398 -11.31 -6.80 -2.74
C LEU A 398 -10.17 -6.45 -1.77
N THR A 399 -8.97 -6.19 -2.29
CA THR A 399 -7.82 -5.77 -1.48
C THR A 399 -8.12 -4.48 -0.71
N GLY A 400 -8.70 -3.50 -1.41
CA GLY A 400 -9.09 -2.21 -0.83
C GLY A 400 -10.09 -2.39 0.30
N SER A 401 -11.21 -3.04 0.02
CA SER A 401 -12.28 -3.21 1.00
C SER A 401 -11.90 -4.13 2.16
N LEU A 402 -11.44 -5.36 1.88
CA LEU A 402 -11.21 -6.38 2.90
C LEU A 402 -10.01 -6.05 3.80
N CYS A 403 -8.94 -5.52 3.21
CA CYS A 403 -7.66 -5.38 3.91
C CYS A 403 -7.28 -3.93 4.18
N PHE A 404 -7.27 -3.07 3.16
CA PHE A 404 -6.82 -1.70 3.36
C PHE A 404 -7.85 -0.81 4.05
N ALA A 405 -9.16 -1.07 3.98
CA ALA A 405 -10.13 -0.27 4.74
C ALA A 405 -9.87 -0.33 6.26
N PRO A 406 -9.70 -1.52 6.88
CA PRO A 406 -9.31 -1.59 8.29
C PRO A 406 -7.87 -1.07 8.54
N ILE A 407 -6.89 -1.38 7.68
CA ILE A 407 -5.47 -1.05 7.92
C ILE A 407 -5.12 0.42 7.63
N ALA A 408 -5.72 1.03 6.61
CA ALA A 408 -5.34 2.33 6.07
C ALA A 408 -6.37 3.44 6.34
N ILE A 409 -7.56 3.10 6.85
CA ILE A 409 -8.59 4.06 7.30
C ILE A 409 -8.80 3.94 8.81
N ALA A 410 -9.33 2.80 9.28
CA ALA A 410 -9.74 2.65 10.67
C ALA A 410 -8.55 2.68 11.64
N LEU A 411 -7.49 1.92 11.35
CA LEU A 411 -6.31 1.85 12.21
C LEU A 411 -5.64 3.23 12.36
N PRO A 412 -5.34 4.02 11.31
CA PRO A 412 -4.81 5.38 11.46
C PRO A 412 -5.69 6.29 12.31
N GLY A 413 -7.03 6.22 12.17
CA GLY A 413 -7.94 6.92 13.06
C GLY A 413 -7.71 6.54 14.53
N TRP A 414 -7.60 5.25 14.82
CA TRP A 414 -7.30 4.75 16.17
C TRP A 414 -5.91 5.15 16.67
N LEU A 415 -4.87 5.09 15.82
CA LEU A 415 -3.51 5.56 16.16
C LEU A 415 -3.54 7.01 16.62
N TRP A 416 -4.26 7.88 15.92
CA TRP A 416 -4.37 9.28 16.31
C TRP A 416 -5.12 9.46 17.62
N LEU A 417 -6.23 8.74 17.83
CA LEU A 417 -7.02 8.82 19.06
C LEU A 417 -6.25 8.33 20.29
N HIS A 418 -5.39 7.33 20.12
CA HIS A 418 -4.54 6.82 21.19
C HIS A 418 -3.68 7.94 21.80
N ASP A 419 -3.02 8.73 20.95
CA ASP A 419 -2.14 9.83 21.38
C ASP A 419 -2.91 11.05 21.92
N HIS A 420 -4.17 11.20 21.50
CA HIS A 420 -4.98 12.40 21.79
C HIS A 420 -6.25 12.06 22.59
N MET A 421 -6.24 11.00 23.40
CA MET A 421 -7.43 10.59 24.18
C MET A 421 -7.98 11.72 25.07
N HIS A 422 -7.09 12.58 25.59
CA HIS A 422 -7.44 13.73 26.41
C HIS A 422 -8.25 14.81 25.65
N PHE A 423 -8.19 14.85 24.31
CA PHE A 423 -8.97 15.80 23.50
C PHE A 423 -10.47 15.53 23.55
N ARG A 424 -10.89 14.32 23.96
CA ARG A 424 -12.30 13.96 24.13
C ARG A 424 -13.04 14.88 25.12
N LYS A 425 -12.35 15.40 26.13
CA LYS A 425 -12.89 16.33 27.14
C LYS A 425 -12.25 17.73 27.04
N GLY A 426 -11.57 18.01 25.94
CA GLY A 426 -10.85 19.26 25.71
C GLY A 426 -11.75 20.41 25.28
N SER A 427 -11.14 21.46 24.73
CA SER A 427 -11.84 22.59 24.10
C SER A 427 -12.70 22.13 22.91
N SER A 428 -13.65 22.96 22.45
CA SER A 428 -14.51 22.63 21.30
C SER A 428 -13.70 22.23 20.05
N GLY A 429 -12.55 22.87 19.80
CA GLY A 429 -11.66 22.52 18.70
C GLY A 429 -10.99 21.15 18.88
N GLN A 430 -10.56 20.82 20.10
CA GLN A 430 -9.99 19.51 20.42
C GLN A 430 -11.03 18.39 20.27
N GLN A 431 -12.26 18.63 20.75
CA GLN A 431 -13.35 17.67 20.60
C GLN A 431 -13.73 17.45 19.13
N MET A 432 -13.77 18.52 18.33
CA MET A 432 -14.01 18.42 16.89
C MET A 432 -12.94 17.57 16.20
N ALA A 433 -11.65 17.81 16.51
CA ALA A 433 -10.56 16.98 15.99
C ALA A 433 -10.69 15.52 16.45
N PHE A 434 -11.03 15.28 17.71
CA PHE A 434 -11.25 13.93 18.24
C PHE A 434 -12.35 13.19 17.47
N TRP A 435 -13.53 13.80 17.32
CA TRP A 435 -14.64 13.15 16.63
C TRP A 435 -14.42 12.99 15.13
N PHE A 436 -13.69 13.91 14.50
CA PHE A 436 -13.26 13.76 13.11
C PHE A 436 -12.39 12.51 12.91
N HIS A 437 -11.37 12.29 13.73
CA HIS A 437 -10.53 11.09 13.65
C HIS A 437 -11.29 9.82 14.07
N ALA A 438 -12.20 9.94 15.04
CA ALA A 438 -13.07 8.84 15.42
C ALA A 438 -13.98 8.39 14.28
N ALA A 439 -14.36 9.28 13.36
CA ALA A 439 -15.16 8.94 12.18
C ALA A 439 -14.44 8.04 11.17
N PHE A 440 -13.09 7.95 11.23
CA PHE A 440 -12.35 7.05 10.34
C PHE A 440 -12.61 5.57 10.66
N ILE A 441 -12.90 5.24 11.92
CA ILE A 441 -13.21 3.86 12.33
C ILE A 441 -14.50 3.35 11.68
N PRO A 442 -15.67 4.02 11.82
CA PRO A 442 -16.89 3.59 11.13
C PRO A 442 -16.79 3.71 9.61
N LEU A 443 -16.00 4.66 9.08
CA LEU A 443 -15.75 4.73 7.64
C LEU A 443 -14.97 3.51 7.12
N GLY A 444 -13.91 3.10 7.83
CA GLY A 444 -13.16 1.89 7.51
C GLY A 444 -14.01 0.63 7.67
N ALA A 445 -14.85 0.56 8.70
CA ALA A 445 -15.82 -0.52 8.88
C ALA A 445 -16.88 -0.56 7.77
N PHE A 446 -17.37 0.58 7.33
CA PHE A 446 -18.29 0.68 6.19
C PHE A 446 -17.65 0.14 4.92
N PHE A 447 -16.43 0.56 4.56
CA PHE A 447 -15.76 0.05 3.36
C PHE A 447 -15.35 -1.42 3.48
N PHE A 448 -15.04 -1.90 4.69
CA PHE A 448 -14.84 -3.32 4.95
C PHE A 448 -16.11 -4.13 4.66
N VAL A 449 -17.25 -3.74 5.24
CA VAL A 449 -18.51 -4.49 5.06
C VAL A 449 -19.11 -4.27 3.67
N ALA A 450 -19.43 -3.02 3.34
CA ALA A 450 -20.13 -2.68 2.11
C ALA A 450 -19.26 -2.90 0.86
N GLY A 451 -17.97 -2.56 0.94
CA GLY A 451 -17.04 -2.76 -0.16
C GLY A 451 -16.81 -4.25 -0.44
N THR A 452 -16.57 -5.06 0.59
CA THR A 452 -16.38 -6.50 0.38
C THR A 452 -17.67 -7.16 -0.09
N TYR A 453 -18.84 -6.78 0.46
CA TYR A 453 -20.13 -7.22 -0.06
C TYR A 453 -20.29 -6.88 -1.55
N GLY A 454 -20.04 -5.63 -1.94
CA GLY A 454 -20.17 -5.18 -3.32
C GLY A 454 -19.26 -5.97 -4.27
N VAL A 455 -18.00 -6.17 -3.89
CA VAL A 455 -17.04 -6.94 -4.70
C VAL A 455 -17.45 -8.40 -4.83
N VAL A 456 -17.93 -9.02 -3.75
CA VAL A 456 -18.43 -10.41 -3.80
C VAL A 456 -19.64 -10.52 -4.73
N GLN A 457 -20.59 -9.58 -4.67
CA GLN A 457 -21.76 -9.57 -5.56
C GLN A 457 -21.35 -9.41 -7.03
N GLU A 458 -20.44 -8.49 -7.33
CA GLU A 458 -19.91 -8.29 -8.69
C GLU A 458 -19.17 -9.52 -9.21
N ILE A 459 -18.40 -10.22 -8.37
CA ILE A 459 -17.75 -11.49 -8.74
C ILE A 459 -18.80 -12.56 -9.05
N ILE A 460 -19.82 -12.71 -8.20
CA ILE A 460 -20.90 -13.69 -8.42
C ILE A 460 -21.62 -13.40 -9.74
N ALA A 461 -21.97 -12.14 -9.99
CA ALA A 461 -22.59 -11.72 -11.24
C ALA A 461 -21.70 -12.00 -12.45
N ALA A 462 -20.40 -11.71 -12.36
CA ALA A 462 -19.45 -11.97 -13.45
C ALA A 462 -19.32 -13.47 -13.78
N TYR A 463 -19.44 -14.37 -12.79
CA TYR A 463 -19.52 -15.81 -13.03
C TYR A 463 -20.87 -16.22 -13.64
N ALA A 464 -21.98 -15.66 -13.15
CA ALA A 464 -23.32 -16.00 -13.63
C ALA A 464 -23.55 -15.56 -15.08
N ASP A 465 -23.05 -14.39 -15.46
CA ASP A 465 -23.20 -13.81 -16.80
C ASP A 465 -22.12 -14.30 -17.79
N GLY A 466 -21.22 -15.17 -17.34
CA GLY A 466 -20.18 -15.78 -18.18
C GLY A 466 -18.99 -14.86 -18.51
N GLN A 467 -18.87 -13.69 -17.87
CA GLN A 467 -17.66 -12.86 -17.99
C GLN A 467 -16.43 -13.59 -17.43
N ILE A 468 -16.61 -14.36 -16.34
CA ILE A 468 -15.65 -15.35 -15.87
C ILE A 468 -16.24 -16.73 -16.17
N GLY A 469 -15.70 -17.41 -17.20
CA GLY A 469 -16.20 -18.73 -17.59
C GLY A 469 -15.98 -19.81 -16.52
N SER A 470 -14.77 -19.88 -15.93
CA SER A 470 -14.43 -20.76 -14.82
C SER A 470 -13.13 -20.30 -14.15
N ALA A 471 -12.90 -20.74 -12.92
CA ALA A 471 -11.59 -20.60 -12.30
C ALA A 471 -10.55 -21.38 -13.13
N PHE A 472 -9.34 -20.82 -13.30
CA PHE A 472 -8.30 -21.38 -14.17
C PHE A 472 -8.75 -21.55 -15.64
N SER A 473 -9.53 -20.59 -16.14
CA SER A 473 -9.95 -20.56 -17.55
C SER A 473 -8.77 -20.22 -18.48
N CYS A 474 -8.69 -20.92 -19.61
CA CYS A 474 -7.74 -20.61 -20.66
C CYS A 474 -8.13 -19.42 -21.54
N ALA A 475 -9.28 -18.78 -21.32
CA ALA A 475 -9.77 -17.68 -22.16
C ALA A 475 -8.82 -16.47 -22.19
N ASP A 476 -8.76 -15.77 -23.33
CA ASP A 476 -8.01 -14.52 -23.45
C ASP A 476 -8.58 -13.43 -22.54
N ASN A 477 -7.76 -12.93 -21.63
CA ASN A 477 -8.09 -11.84 -20.73
C ASN A 477 -7.57 -10.46 -21.21
N SER A 478 -6.99 -10.38 -22.40
CA SER A 478 -6.45 -9.16 -22.99
C SER A 478 -7.34 -8.50 -24.03
N GLY A 479 -8.43 -9.18 -24.44
CA GLY A 479 -9.30 -8.74 -25.53
C GLY A 479 -8.52 -8.50 -26.83
N SER A 480 -7.55 -9.36 -27.14
CA SER A 480 -6.79 -9.30 -28.38
C SER A 480 -7.54 -10.01 -29.48
N THR A 481 -7.51 -9.41 -30.66
CA THR A 481 -8.13 -9.92 -31.89
C THR A 481 -7.09 -10.06 -32.97
#